data_AF-X1GZE0-F1
#
_entry.id   AF-X1GZE0-F1
#
_cell.length_a   1.000
_cell.length_b   1.000
_cell.length_c   1.000
_cell.angle_alpha   90.00
_cell.angle_beta   90.00
_cell.angle_gamma   90.00
#
_symmetry.space_group_name_H-M   'P 1'
#
loop_
_entity.id
_entity.type
_entity.pdbx_description
1 polymer ?
#
loop_
_entity_poly.entity_id
_entity_poly.type
_entity_poly.pdbx_seq_one_letter_code
_entity_poly.pdbx_strand_id
1 'polypeptide(L)'
;DVLSLFVLFLLGLVGLGGQFALTKAYQMAPTKLVSLYLYLQIIFGALLGALFFKEIPDLLSIFGASLIIISGYLNYKLKIE
;
A
#
# COMPACT_ATOMS: atom_id res chain seq x y z
N ASP A 1 4.83 25.69 15.03
CA ASP A 1 5.82 25.89 13.96
C ASP A 1 5.17 26.01 12.59
N VAL A 2 5.48 27.06 11.82
CA VAL A 2 5.01 27.24 10.44
C VAL A 2 5.46 26.08 9.55
N LEU A 3 6.62 25.51 9.84
CA LEU A 3 7.18 24.36 9.14
C LEU A 3 6.30 23.11 9.30
N SER A 4 5.78 22.84 10.51
CA SER A 4 4.85 21.72 10.75
C SER A 4 3.54 21.90 9.98
N LEU A 5 3.00 23.12 9.92
CA LEU A 5 1.81 23.44 9.13
C LEU A 5 2.02 23.18 7.64
N PHE A 6 3.19 23.56 7.11
CA PHE A 6 3.54 23.32 5.72
C PHE A 6 3.66 21.81 5.41
N VAL A 7 4.27 21.02 6.30
CA VAL A 7 4.37 19.57 6.15
C VAL A 7 2.99 18.90 6.21
N LEU A 8 2.10 19.31 7.12
CA LEU A 8 0.73 18.80 7.17
C LEU A 8 -0.06 19.12 5.89
N PHE A 9 0.13 20.31 5.34
CA PHE A 9 -0.53 20.69 4.09
C PHE A 9 -0.07 19.83 2.91
N LEU A 10 1.25 19.62 2.77
CA LEU A 10 1.82 18.72 1.77
C LEU A 10 1.35 17.28 1.94
N LEU A 11 1.29 16.78 3.18
CA LEU A 11 0.77 15.45 3.49
C LEU A 11 -0.69 15.30 3.02
N GLY A 12 -1.51 16.34 3.25
CA GLY A 12 -2.89 16.39 2.78
C GLY A 12 -2.99 16.35 1.25
N LEU A 13 -2.17 17.11 0.53
CA LEU A 13 -2.15 17.10 -0.94
C LEU A 13 -1.79 15.73 -1.51
N VAL A 14 -0.75 15.09 -0.97
CA VAL A 14 -0.32 13.75 -1.40
C VAL A 14 -1.39 12.71 -1.07
N GLY A 15 -1.98 12.77 0.12
CA GLY A 15 -3.07 11.87 0.53
C GLY A 15 -4.31 12.00 -0.35
N LEU A 16 -4.73 13.23 -0.68
CA LEU A 16 -5.84 13.48 -1.60
C LEU A 16 -5.55 12.94 -3.00
N GLY A 17 -4.33 13.14 -3.53
CA GLY A 17 -3.92 12.59 -4.81
C GLY A 17 -3.98 11.06 -4.85
N GLY A 18 -3.47 10.40 -3.80
CA GLY A 18 -3.52 8.94 -3.66
C GLY A 18 -4.95 8.40 -3.58
N GLN A 19 -5.81 9.02 -2.77
CA GLN A 19 -7.22 8.64 -2.65
C GLN A 19 -8.01 8.85 -3.95
N PHE A 20 -7.72 9.92 -4.69
CA PHE A 20 -8.36 10.17 -5.98
C PHE A 20 -7.95 9.12 -7.01
N ALA A 21 -6.65 8.80 -7.09
CA ALA A 21 -6.14 7.73 -7.95
C ALA A 21 -6.76 6.37 -7.60
N LEU A 22 -6.90 6.06 -6.32
CA LEU A 22 -7.54 4.83 -5.86
C LEU A 22 -9.02 4.76 -6.28
N THR A 23 -9.74 5.87 -6.12
CA THR A 23 -11.15 5.97 -6.54
C THR A 23 -11.29 5.77 -8.06
N LYS A 24 -10.39 6.35 -8.85
CA LYS A 24 -10.34 6.13 -10.30
C LYS A 24 -9.99 4.68 -10.65
N ALA A 25 -9.09 4.04 -9.92
CA ALA A 25 -8.75 2.63 -10.12
C ALA A 25 -9.96 1.71 -9.90
N TYR A 26 -10.76 1.95 -8.84
CA TYR A 26 -12.00 1.21 -8.60
C TYR A 26 -13.08 1.45 -9.65
N GLN A 27 -13.11 2.62 -10.30
CA GLN A 27 -14.04 2.89 -11.40
C GLN A 27 -13.67 2.16 -12.70
N MET A 28 -12.38 1.89 -12.92
CA MET A 28 -11.87 1.43 -14.22
C MET A 28 -11.51 -0.06 -14.24
N ALA A 29 -11.27 -0.67 -13.08
CA ALA A 29 -10.91 -2.08 -12.94
C ALA A 29 -11.80 -2.78 -11.89
N PRO A 30 -12.01 -4.11 -12.04
CA PRO A 30 -12.75 -4.88 -11.04
C PRO A 30 -12.04 -4.82 -9.69
N THR A 31 -12.83 -4.71 -8.61
CA THR A 31 -12.38 -4.58 -7.22
C THR A 31 -11.30 -5.60 -6.82
N LYS A 32 -11.35 -6.82 -7.37
CA LYS A 32 -10.35 -7.88 -7.12
C LYS A 32 -8.93 -7.47 -7.56
N LEU A 33 -8.78 -6.86 -8.74
CA LEU A 33 -7.48 -6.39 -9.23
C LEU A 33 -6.99 -5.22 -8.41
N VAL A 34 -7.87 -4.26 -8.08
CA VAL A 34 -7.49 -3.07 -7.31
C VAL A 34 -7.01 -3.44 -5.90
N SER A 35 -7.70 -4.36 -5.23
CA SER A 35 -7.28 -4.86 -3.91
C SER A 35 -5.93 -5.59 -3.96
N LEU A 36 -5.62 -6.31 -5.04
CA LEU A 36 -4.31 -6.90 -5.24
C LEU A 36 -3.21 -5.83 -5.32
N TYR A 37 -3.46 -4.75 -6.07
CA TYR A 37 -2.53 -3.63 -6.16
C TYR A 37 -2.36 -2.90 -4.83
N LEU A 38 -3.41 -2.83 -4.00
CA LEU A 38 -3.31 -2.24 -2.66
C LEU A 38 -2.32 -3.01 -1.75
N TYR A 39 -2.16 -4.33 -1.93
CA TYR A 39 -1.16 -5.08 -1.16
C TYR A 39 0.29 -4.64 -1.43
N LEU A 40 0.58 -3.99 -2.57
CA LEU A 40 1.91 -3.39 -2.79
C LEU A 40 2.24 -2.32 -1.74
N GLN A 41 1.24 -1.68 -1.12
CA GLN A 41 1.47 -0.71 -0.04
C GLN A 41 2.25 -1.35 1.12
N ILE A 42 2.08 -2.64 1.37
CA ILE A 42 2.81 -3.37 2.42
C ILE A 42 4.30 -3.48 2.07
N ILE A 43 4.60 -3.78 0.81
CA ILE A 43 5.97 -3.87 0.31
C ILE A 43 6.63 -2.49 0.36
N PHE A 44 5.95 -1.46 -0.16
CA PHE A 44 6.46 -0.09 -0.12
C PHE A 44 6.58 0.43 1.31
N GLY A 45 5.64 0.10 2.19
CA GLY A 45 5.68 0.46 3.60
C GLY A 45 6.87 -0.16 4.32
N ALA A 46 7.13 -1.45 4.10
CA ALA A 46 8.31 -2.12 4.64
C ALA A 46 9.61 -1.53 4.08
N LEU A 47 9.65 -1.20 2.78
CA LEU A 47 10.83 -0.63 2.13
C LEU A 47 11.11 0.80 2.61
N LEU A 48 10.08 1.65 2.71
CA LEU A 48 10.20 3.01 3.25
C LEU A 48 10.49 2.99 4.75
N GLY A 49 9.90 2.07 5.51
CA GLY A 49 10.20 1.84 6.92
C GLY A 49 11.67 1.47 7.14
N ALA A 50 12.18 0.50 6.37
CA ALA A 50 13.59 0.12 6.42
C ALA A 50 14.53 1.27 6.01
N LEU A 51 14.14 2.11 5.04
CA LEU A 51 14.96 3.20 4.55
C LEU A 51 15.00 4.41 5.51
N PHE A 52 13.84 4.84 6.02
CA PHE A 52 13.71 6.05 6.84
C PHE A 52 13.88 5.78 8.34
N PHE A 53 13.39 4.65 8.84
CA PHE A 53 13.40 4.32 10.27
C PHE A 53 14.48 3.30 10.63
N LYS A 54 15.21 2.74 9.64
CA LYS A 54 16.16 1.61 9.82
C LYS A 54 15.53 0.41 10.55
N GLU A 55 14.21 0.33 10.54
CA GLU A 55 13.48 -0.82 11.06
C GLU A 55 13.60 -1.94 10.02
N ILE A 56 14.56 -2.82 10.25
CA ILE A 56 14.73 -4.02 9.43
C ILE A 56 13.51 -4.91 9.73
N PRO A 57 12.68 -5.25 8.74
CA PRO A 57 11.56 -6.14 8.95
C PRO A 57 12.08 -7.49 9.48
N ASP A 58 11.63 -7.86 10.67
CA ASP A 58 11.96 -9.13 11.31
C ASP A 58 11.50 -10.33 10.44
N LEU A 59 12.07 -11.52 10.66
CA LEU A 59 11.66 -12.74 9.94
C LEU A 59 10.14 -12.94 9.95
N LEU A 60 9.46 -12.57 11.04
CA LEU A 60 8.00 -12.61 11.13
C LEU A 60 7.30 -11.62 10.18
N SER A 61 7.86 -10.42 9.99
CA SER A 61 7.33 -9.42 9.06
C SER A 61 7.49 -9.86 7.60
N ILE A 62 8.62 -10.49 7.28
CA ILE A 62 8.86 -11.06 5.94
C ILE A 62 7.91 -12.24 5.69
N PHE A 63 7.70 -13.10 6.70
CA PHE A 63 6.77 -14.22 6.59
C PHE A 63 5.33 -13.73 6.40
N GLY A 64 4.88 -12.76 7.18
CA GLY A 64 3.57 -12.13 7.04
C GLY A 64 3.39 -11.47 5.67
N ALA A 65 4.38 -10.70 5.20
CA ALA A 65 4.35 -10.09 3.87
C ALA A 65 4.26 -11.15 2.76
N SER A 66 5.01 -12.25 2.88
CA SER A 66 4.93 -13.36 1.92
C SER A 66 3.54 -13.99 1.89
N LEU A 67 2.89 -14.14 3.05
CA LEU A 67 1.55 -14.70 3.17
C LEU A 67 0.50 -13.81 2.49
N ILE A 68 0.64 -12.49 2.62
CA ILE A 68 -0.28 -11.52 2.00
C ILE A 68 -0.08 -11.51 0.47
N ILE A 69 1.16 -11.56 -0.01
CA ILE A 69 1.46 -11.65 -1.45
C ILE A 69 0.91 -12.97 -2.02
N ILE A 70 1.11 -14.10 -1.32
CA ILE A 70 0.59 -15.40 -1.73
C ILE A 70 -0.94 -15.38 -1.75
N SER A 71 -1.58 -14.83 -0.71
CA SER A 71 -3.05 -14.70 -0.64
C SER A 71 -3.59 -13.83 -1.78
N GLY A 72 -2.95 -12.70 -2.08
CA GLY A 72 -3.30 -11.85 -3.21
C GLY A 72 -3.15 -12.56 -4.56
N TYR A 73 -2.04 -13.27 -4.77
CA TYR A 73 -1.82 -14.07 -5.97
C TYR A 73 -2.84 -15.21 -6.10
N LEU A 74 -3.17 -15.88 -4.99
CA LEU A 74 -4.20 -16.90 -4.96
C LEU A 74 -5.56 -16.30 -5.30
N ASN A 75 -5.92 -15.12 -4.78
CA ASN A 75 -7.17 -14.43 -5.08
C ASN A 75 -7.29 -14.04 -6.56
N TYR A 76 -6.18 -13.69 -7.21
CA TYR A 76 -6.16 -13.44 -8.65
C TYR A 76 -6.33 -14.73 -9.48
N LYS A 77 -5.65 -15.80 -9.07
CA LYS A 77 -5.65 -17.08 -9.80
C LYS A 77 -6.94 -17.89 -9.57
N LEU A 78 -7.46 -17.86 -8.36
CA LEU A 78 -8.74 -18.44 -7.98
C LEU A 78 -9.80 -17.38 -8.25
N LYS A 79 -10.37 -17.45 -9.44
CA LYS A 79 -11.57 -16.73 -9.87
C LYS A 79 -12.77 -17.22 -9.03
N ILE A 80 -12.74 -17.05 -7.70
CA ILE A 80 -13.87 -17.33 -6.82
C ILE A 80 -14.89 -16.27 -7.20
N GLU A 81 -15.86 -16.67 -8.03
CA GLU A 81 -16.93 -15.83 -8.58
C GLU A 81 -17.59 -15.02 -7.46
#